data_AF-A0A957SQ17-F1
#
_entry.id   AF-A0A957SQ17-F1
#
_cell.length_a   1.000
_cell.length_b   1.000
_cell.length_c   1.000
_cell.angle_alpha   90.00
_cell.angle_beta   90.00
_cell.angle_gamma   90.00
#
_symmetry.space_group_name_H-M   'P 1'
#
loop_
_entity.id
_entity.type
_entity.pdbx_description
1 polymer ?
#
loop_
_entity_poly.entity_id
_entity_poly.type
_entity_poly.pdbx_seq_one_letter_code
_entity_poly.pdbx_strand_id
1 'polypeptide(L)'
;IIAHGGGLNGARTQMIRFPTQHCTIICLSNLSSFDPEAMIKRVADLILAEQLADAADAPPAVEMDAAALAAYTGEFYSPELAVIYKLAVTNSQLTLSFGGQEPISLRPIATDHCQTDHFQDEGQRKLAFTRGENGAVVGFTLSTGRAWGVQFERASRNI
;
A
#
# COMPACT_ATOMS: atom_id res chain seq x y z
N ILE A 1 3.36 14.46 -8.76
CA ILE A 1 3.60 15.29 -7.56
C ILE A 1 5.06 15.21 -7.14
N ILE A 2 5.58 16.20 -6.42
CA ILE A 2 6.89 16.14 -5.73
C ILE A 2 6.60 16.33 -4.25
N ALA A 3 7.10 15.46 -3.37
CA ALA A 3 6.79 15.53 -1.95
C ALA A 3 8.00 15.14 -1.10
N HIS A 4 8.08 15.71 0.10
CA HIS A 4 9.04 15.31 1.11
C HIS A 4 8.51 15.63 2.50
N GLY A 5 8.86 14.77 3.47
CA GLY A 5 8.49 14.93 4.87
C GLY A 5 9.67 14.82 5.80
N GLY A 6 9.47 15.17 7.05
CA GLY A 6 10.52 15.09 8.06
C GLY A 6 9.93 15.09 9.45
N GLY A 7 10.60 14.43 10.39
CA GLY A 7 10.20 14.44 11.78
C GLY A 7 11.37 14.16 12.70
N LEU A 8 11.40 14.87 13.83
CA LEU A 8 12.39 14.70 14.89
C LEU A 8 11.77 15.12 16.23
N ASN A 9 11.89 14.29 17.26
CA ASN A 9 11.55 14.61 18.66
C ASN A 9 10.22 15.39 18.85
N GLY A 10 9.17 14.94 18.17
CA GLY A 10 7.82 15.54 18.25
C GLY A 10 7.50 16.59 17.19
N ALA A 11 8.49 17.11 16.48
CA ALA A 11 8.26 17.88 15.27
C ALA A 11 7.90 16.95 14.09
N ARG A 12 6.98 17.43 13.26
CA ARG A 12 6.52 16.80 12.02
C ARG A 12 6.41 17.85 10.93
N THR A 13 6.84 17.49 9.72
CA THR A 13 6.83 18.36 8.55
C THR A 13 6.43 17.54 7.34
N GLN A 14 5.67 18.15 6.44
CA GLN A 14 5.38 17.61 5.12
C GLN A 14 5.28 18.77 4.12
N MET A 15 5.74 18.51 2.91
CA MET A 15 5.59 19.38 1.75
C MET A 15 5.09 18.53 0.58
N ILE A 16 4.13 19.07 -0.17
CA ILE A 16 3.74 18.54 -1.49
C ILE A 16 3.73 19.67 -2.52
N ARG A 17 4.13 19.35 -3.74
CA ARG A 17 4.13 20.21 -4.91
C ARG A 17 3.38 19.52 -6.04
N PHE A 18 2.49 20.27 -6.67
CA PHE A 18 1.78 19.96 -7.90
C PHE A 18 2.32 20.88 -9.01
N PRO A 19 3.34 20.46 -9.77
CA PRO A 19 4.00 21.35 -10.73
C PRO A 19 3.04 21.92 -11.78
N THR A 20 2.18 21.09 -12.36
CA THR A 20 1.20 21.47 -13.39
C THR A 20 0.17 22.47 -12.88
N GLN A 21 -0.35 22.26 -11.67
CA GLN A 21 -1.32 23.15 -11.02
C GLN A 21 -0.66 24.37 -10.38
N HIS A 22 0.67 24.49 -10.49
CA HIS A 22 1.49 25.50 -9.83
C HIS A 22 1.24 25.66 -8.31
N CYS A 23 0.75 24.62 -7.64
CA CYS A 23 0.40 24.66 -6.23
C CYS A 23 1.43 23.96 -5.34
N THR A 24 1.77 24.56 -4.20
CA THR A 24 2.62 23.97 -3.15
C THR A 24 1.90 24.10 -1.81
N ILE A 25 1.82 22.99 -1.07
CA ILE A 25 1.24 22.98 0.28
C ILE A 25 2.32 22.47 1.24
N ILE A 26 2.47 23.17 2.37
CA ILE A 26 3.43 22.84 3.43
C ILE A 26 2.65 22.78 4.74
N CYS A 27 2.87 21.72 5.52
CA CYS A 27 2.32 21.57 6.85
C CYS A 27 3.44 21.28 7.85
N LEU A 28 3.46 22.05 8.93
CA LEU A 28 4.41 21.95 10.02
C LEU A 28 3.61 21.74 11.31
N SER A 29 4.06 20.82 12.14
CA SER A 29 3.44 20.52 13.43
C SER A 29 4.49 20.22 14.48
N ASN A 30 4.21 20.64 15.72
CA ASN A 30 4.99 20.34 16.92
C ASN A 30 4.34 19.25 17.79
N LEU A 31 3.29 18.59 17.30
CA LEU A 31 2.63 17.46 17.94
C LEU A 31 3.10 16.15 17.29
N SER A 32 3.71 15.27 18.09
CA SER A 32 4.31 14.02 17.61
C SER A 32 3.33 13.06 16.93
N SER A 33 2.07 13.08 17.38
CA SER A 33 0.97 12.25 16.90
C SER A 33 0.19 12.87 15.74
N PHE A 34 0.50 14.11 15.36
CA PHE A 34 -0.15 14.72 14.20
C PHE A 34 0.32 14.04 12.92
N ASP A 35 -0.58 13.89 11.96
CA ASP A 35 -0.30 13.36 10.63
C ASP A 35 -0.37 14.50 9.59
N PRO A 36 0.77 15.17 9.30
CA PRO A 36 0.81 16.23 8.30
C PRO A 36 0.61 15.71 6.89
N GLU A 37 0.87 14.43 6.61
CA GLU A 37 0.68 13.87 5.28
C GLU A 37 -0.81 13.79 4.94
N ALA A 38 -1.61 13.20 5.85
CA ALA A 38 -3.06 13.16 5.69
C ALA A 38 -3.66 14.58 5.61
N MET A 39 -3.18 15.50 6.44
CA MET A 39 -3.66 16.89 6.44
C MET A 39 -3.42 17.58 5.10
N ILE A 40 -2.19 17.53 4.58
CA ILE A 40 -1.85 18.18 3.30
C ILE A 40 -2.66 17.59 2.15
N LYS A 41 -2.89 16.26 2.14
CA LYS A 41 -3.72 15.61 1.11
C LYS A 41 -5.15 16.15 1.14
N ARG A 42 -5.78 16.25 2.31
CA ARG A 42 -7.12 16.85 2.46
C ARG A 42 -7.17 18.31 2.00
N VAL A 43 -6.13 19.09 2.30
CA VAL A 43 -6.03 20.47 1.81
C VAL A 43 -5.86 20.51 0.29
N ALA A 44 -5.08 19.60 -0.28
CA ALA A 44 -4.92 19.49 -1.73
C ALA A 44 -6.24 19.10 -2.42
N ASP A 45 -6.98 18.13 -1.86
CA ASP A 45 -8.29 17.71 -2.37
C ASP A 45 -9.28 18.89 -2.38
N LEU A 46 -9.23 19.76 -1.37
CA LEU A 46 -10.08 20.95 -1.30
C LEU A 46 -9.65 22.03 -2.30
N ILE A 47 -8.36 22.35 -2.38
CA ILE A 47 -7.84 23.46 -3.19
C ILE A 47 -7.81 23.11 -4.69
N LEU A 48 -7.55 21.84 -5.01
CA LEU A 48 -7.36 21.37 -6.38
C LEU A 48 -8.54 20.52 -6.87
N ALA A 49 -9.68 20.53 -6.17
CA ALA A 49 -10.85 19.70 -6.46
C ALA A 49 -11.24 19.72 -7.96
N GLU A 50 -11.38 20.93 -8.54
CA GLU A 50 -11.76 21.10 -9.94
C GLU A 50 -10.63 20.69 -10.91
N GLN A 51 -9.38 20.85 -10.51
CA GLN A 51 -8.20 20.59 -11.36
C GLN A 51 -7.74 19.12 -11.33
N LEU A 52 -8.23 18.35 -10.37
CA LEU A 52 -7.95 16.92 -10.20
C LEU A 52 -9.17 16.03 -10.47
N ALA A 53 -10.30 16.62 -10.91
CA ALA A 53 -11.54 15.91 -11.19
C ALA A 53 -11.37 14.75 -12.20
N ASP A 54 -10.40 14.86 -13.11
CA ASP A 54 -10.11 13.84 -14.13
C ASP A 54 -9.08 12.77 -13.70
N ALA A 55 -8.56 12.83 -12.47
CA ALA A 55 -7.50 11.92 -12.00
C ALA A 55 -8.03 10.69 -11.22
N ALA A 56 -9.35 10.54 -11.11
CA ALA A 56 -9.99 9.47 -10.35
C ALA A 56 -10.21 8.21 -11.20
N ASP A 57 -9.13 7.54 -11.60
CA ASP A 57 -9.23 6.17 -12.08
C ASP A 57 -8.41 5.26 -11.17
N ALA A 58 -8.89 5.12 -9.92
CA ALA A 58 -8.45 4.01 -9.10
C ALA A 58 -8.92 2.73 -9.81
N PRO A 59 -8.03 1.75 -10.05
CA PRO A 59 -8.40 0.55 -10.78
C PRO A 59 -9.61 -0.10 -10.10
N PRO A 60 -10.62 -0.54 -10.87
CA PRO A 60 -11.86 -1.04 -10.31
C PRO A 60 -11.54 -2.21 -9.36
N ALA A 61 -12.21 -2.19 -8.21
CA ALA A 61 -12.14 -3.29 -7.27
C ALA A 61 -12.69 -4.55 -7.94
N VAL A 62 -11.98 -5.67 -7.80
CA VAL A 62 -12.44 -6.97 -8.27
C VAL A 62 -13.10 -7.67 -7.10
N GLU A 63 -14.31 -8.18 -7.29
CA GLU A 63 -14.91 -9.07 -6.30
C GLU A 63 -14.27 -10.44 -6.39
N MET A 64 -13.64 -10.87 -5.29
CA MET A 64 -13.11 -12.23 -5.12
C MET A 64 -13.85 -12.90 -3.97
N ASP A 65 -14.21 -14.17 -4.15
CA ASP A 65 -14.82 -14.95 -3.08
C ASP A 65 -13.78 -15.32 -2.00
N ALA A 66 -14.27 -15.64 -0.80
CA ALA A 66 -13.40 -16.01 0.32
C ALA A 66 -12.56 -17.27 0.03
N ALA A 67 -13.05 -18.16 -0.84
CA ALA A 67 -12.35 -19.37 -1.26
C ALA A 67 -11.13 -19.05 -2.14
N ALA A 68 -11.26 -18.13 -3.09
CA ALA A 68 -10.13 -17.65 -3.90
C ALA A 68 -9.13 -16.86 -3.05
N LEU A 69 -9.60 -16.05 -2.09
CA LEU A 69 -8.73 -15.31 -1.17
C LEU A 69 -7.89 -16.24 -0.28
N ALA A 70 -8.39 -17.44 0.05
CA ALA A 70 -7.66 -18.42 0.83
C ALA A 70 -6.33 -18.84 0.17
N ALA A 71 -6.24 -18.80 -1.17
CA ALA A 71 -5.02 -19.16 -1.90
C ALA A 71 -3.84 -18.22 -1.63
N TYR A 72 -4.10 -16.98 -1.19
CA TYR A 72 -3.10 -15.96 -0.89
C TYR A 72 -2.67 -15.96 0.58
N THR A 73 -3.31 -16.77 1.42
CA THR A 73 -2.99 -16.84 2.85
C THR A 73 -1.70 -17.59 3.12
N GLY A 74 -0.98 -17.13 4.15
CA GLY A 74 0.29 -17.73 4.56
C GLY A 74 1.25 -16.73 5.16
N GLU A 75 2.43 -17.24 5.47
CA GLU A 75 3.56 -16.45 5.91
C GLU A 75 4.52 -16.27 4.74
N PHE A 76 5.03 -15.05 4.59
CA PHE A 76 5.92 -14.67 3.52
C PHE A 76 7.14 -13.96 4.11
N TYR A 77 8.32 -14.41 3.74
CA TYR A 77 9.59 -13.90 4.26
C TYR A 77 10.26 -13.02 3.20
N SER A 78 10.78 -11.87 3.62
CA SER A 78 11.66 -11.05 2.80
C SER A 78 13.09 -11.13 3.32
N PRO A 79 14.05 -11.66 2.54
CA PRO A 79 15.46 -11.69 2.93
C PRO A 79 16.08 -10.28 2.99
N GLU A 80 15.58 -9.35 2.17
CA GLU A 80 16.04 -7.95 2.14
C GLU A 80 15.73 -7.23 3.45
N LEU A 81 14.51 -7.41 3.96
CA LEU A 81 14.06 -6.75 5.18
C LEU A 81 14.27 -7.59 6.44
N ALA A 82 14.59 -8.87 6.29
CA ALA A 82 14.64 -9.87 7.37
C ALA A 82 13.36 -9.91 8.23
N VAL A 83 12.19 -9.80 7.59
CA VAL A 83 10.87 -9.81 8.25
C VAL A 83 9.92 -10.83 7.63
N ILE A 84 8.98 -11.32 8.45
CA ILE A 84 7.87 -12.16 8.02
C ILE A 84 6.59 -11.34 7.99
N TYR A 85 5.89 -11.41 6.86
CA TYR A 85 4.57 -10.84 6.64
C TYR A 85 3.54 -11.97 6.65
N LYS A 86 2.45 -11.79 7.40
CA LYS A 86 1.39 -12.78 7.51
C LYS A 86 0.14 -12.26 6.84
N LEU A 87 -0.34 -13.01 5.84
CA LEU A 87 -1.59 -12.78 5.13
C LEU A 87 -2.66 -13.75 5.63
N ALA A 88 -3.80 -13.21 6.05
CA ALA A 88 -4.94 -13.98 6.52
C ALA A 88 -6.25 -13.44 5.92
N VAL A 89 -7.31 -14.24 5.91
CA VAL A 89 -8.65 -13.73 5.57
C VAL A 89 -9.38 -13.39 6.86
N THR A 90 -9.93 -12.18 6.96
CA THR A 90 -10.75 -11.73 8.09
C THR A 90 -11.93 -10.93 7.54
N ASN A 91 -13.15 -11.24 7.96
CA ASN A 91 -14.37 -10.60 7.44
C ASN A 91 -14.46 -10.61 5.90
N SER A 92 -14.09 -11.72 5.27
CA SER A 92 -14.06 -11.88 3.80
C SER A 92 -13.12 -10.91 3.06
N GLN A 93 -12.14 -10.32 3.74
CA GLN A 93 -11.07 -9.53 3.14
C GLN A 93 -9.69 -10.10 3.49
N LEU A 94 -8.73 -9.91 2.59
CA LEU A 94 -7.34 -10.26 2.86
C LEU A 94 -6.73 -9.20 3.80
N THR A 95 -6.13 -9.62 4.90
CA THR A 95 -5.47 -8.75 5.87
C THR A 95 -3.98 -9.08 5.94
N LEU A 96 -3.16 -8.03 5.97
CA LEU A 96 -1.71 -8.10 6.11
C LEU A 96 -1.31 -7.69 7.53
N SER A 97 -0.53 -8.52 8.20
CA SER A 97 0.02 -8.25 9.53
C SER A 97 1.53 -8.43 9.54
N PHE A 98 2.22 -7.50 10.18
CA PHE A 98 3.67 -7.57 10.41
C PHE A 98 4.05 -6.73 11.63
N GLY A 99 5.12 -7.10 12.33
CA GLY A 99 5.74 -6.27 13.38
C GLY A 99 4.82 -5.88 14.55
N GLY A 100 3.77 -6.65 14.84
CA GLY A 100 2.80 -6.35 15.91
C GLY A 100 1.91 -5.11 15.65
N GLN A 101 1.90 -4.59 14.43
CA GLN A 101 1.02 -3.48 14.04
C GLN A 101 -0.42 -3.95 13.80
N GLU A 102 -1.35 -3.00 13.77
CA GLU A 102 -2.74 -3.29 13.37
C GLU A 102 -2.79 -3.92 11.98
N PRO A 103 -3.63 -4.96 11.76
CA PRO A 103 -3.78 -5.57 10.45
C PRO A 103 -4.27 -4.57 9.40
N ILE A 104 -3.63 -4.59 8.24
CA ILE A 104 -3.96 -3.73 7.10
C ILE A 104 -4.88 -4.51 6.16
N SER A 105 -6.06 -3.98 5.87
CA SER A 105 -6.98 -4.57 4.90
C SER A 105 -6.50 -4.33 3.46
N LEU A 106 -6.55 -5.38 2.65
CA LEU A 106 -6.17 -5.38 1.25
C LEU A 106 -7.38 -5.74 0.39
N ARG A 107 -7.59 -4.97 -0.68
CA ARG A 107 -8.60 -5.26 -1.71
C ARG A 107 -7.94 -5.71 -3.01
N PRO A 108 -8.51 -6.70 -3.72
CA PRO A 108 -8.06 -7.05 -5.05
C PRO A 108 -8.43 -5.95 -6.05
N ILE A 109 -7.55 -5.71 -7.02
CA ILE A 109 -7.74 -4.71 -8.07
C ILE A 109 -7.58 -5.31 -9.45
N ALA A 110 -8.35 -4.79 -10.40
CA ALA A 110 -8.22 -5.17 -11.80
C ALA A 110 -6.84 -4.77 -12.31
N THR A 111 -6.23 -5.66 -13.08
CA THR A 111 -4.93 -5.42 -13.67
C THR A 111 -5.07 -5.46 -15.18
N ASP A 112 -4.68 -4.38 -15.85
CA ASP A 112 -4.59 -4.35 -17.30
C ASP A 112 -3.51 -5.34 -17.74
N HIS A 113 -3.92 -6.40 -18.42
CA HIS A 113 -3.10 -7.23 -19.28
C HIS A 113 -1.99 -8.10 -18.65
N CYS A 114 -1.80 -8.12 -17.32
CA CYS A 114 -0.79 -8.96 -16.66
C CYS A 114 -1.41 -10.16 -15.95
N GLN A 115 -0.77 -11.33 -16.07
CA GLN A 115 -1.12 -12.58 -15.38
C GLN A 115 -0.83 -12.54 -13.85
N THR A 116 -0.62 -11.35 -13.30
CA THR A 116 -0.28 -11.13 -11.89
C THR A 116 -1.49 -10.57 -11.16
N ASP A 117 -1.82 -11.16 -10.02
CA ASP A 117 -2.91 -10.66 -9.18
C ASP A 117 -2.41 -9.50 -8.33
N HIS A 118 -3.11 -8.38 -8.36
CA HIS A 118 -2.72 -7.20 -7.59
C HIS A 118 -3.70 -6.90 -6.46
N PHE A 119 -3.14 -6.54 -5.31
CA PHE A 119 -3.88 -6.10 -4.13
C PHE A 119 -3.35 -4.75 -3.66
N GLN A 120 -4.23 -3.90 -3.14
CA GLN A 120 -3.85 -2.60 -2.58
C GLN A 120 -4.56 -2.31 -1.26
N ASP A 121 -3.94 -1.50 -0.41
CA ASP A 121 -4.62 -0.86 0.73
C ASP A 121 -5.22 0.49 0.32
N GLU A 122 -5.84 1.20 1.27
CA GLU A 122 -6.32 2.58 1.08
C GLU A 122 -5.17 3.60 0.94
N GLY A 123 -3.94 3.18 1.20
CA GLY A 123 -2.74 4.01 1.12
C GLY A 123 -2.04 3.91 -0.23
N GLN A 124 -0.72 3.70 -0.19
CA GLN A 124 0.14 3.56 -1.37
C GLN A 124 0.73 2.15 -1.48
N ARG A 125 0.26 1.21 -0.65
CA ARG A 125 0.80 -0.14 -0.64
C ARG A 125 0.16 -0.95 -1.76
N LYS A 126 1.00 -1.53 -2.60
CA LYS A 126 0.60 -2.44 -3.67
C LYS A 126 1.36 -3.75 -3.51
N LEU A 127 0.63 -4.86 -3.52
CA LEU A 127 1.17 -6.20 -3.59
C LEU A 127 0.89 -6.73 -5.00
N ALA A 128 1.93 -7.22 -5.67
CA ALA A 128 1.79 -7.96 -6.92
C ALA A 128 2.17 -9.41 -6.63
N PHE A 129 1.20 -10.32 -6.71
CA PHE A 129 1.41 -11.73 -6.42
C PHE A 129 1.98 -12.46 -7.63
N THR A 130 2.92 -13.36 -7.36
CA THR A 130 3.51 -14.25 -8.35
C THR A 130 3.01 -15.66 -8.10
N ARG A 131 2.50 -16.30 -9.15
CA ARG A 131 2.10 -17.71 -9.16
C ARG A 131 3.18 -18.56 -9.80
N GLY A 132 3.42 -19.74 -9.23
CA GLY A 132 4.30 -20.76 -9.81
C GLY A 132 3.59 -21.58 -10.90
N GLU A 133 4.31 -22.53 -11.49
CA GLU A 133 3.82 -23.38 -12.60
C GLU A 133 2.53 -24.15 -12.26
N ASN A 134 2.31 -24.46 -10.98
CA ASN A 134 1.13 -25.18 -10.50
C ASN A 134 -0.07 -24.25 -10.20
N GLY A 135 0.03 -22.97 -10.56
CA GLY A 135 -0.99 -21.94 -10.25
C GLY A 135 -1.02 -21.49 -8.78
N ALA A 136 -0.20 -22.08 -7.91
CA ALA A 136 -0.10 -21.70 -6.50
C ALA A 136 0.68 -20.39 -6.33
N VAL A 137 0.26 -19.55 -5.37
CA VAL A 137 1.00 -18.34 -4.99
C VAL A 137 2.32 -18.74 -4.35
N VAL A 138 3.44 -18.32 -4.95
CA VAL A 138 4.81 -18.59 -4.47
C VAL A 138 5.44 -17.39 -3.77
N GLY A 139 4.91 -16.20 -3.98
CA GLY A 139 5.43 -14.96 -3.40
C GLY A 139 4.68 -13.74 -3.89
N PHE A 140 5.17 -12.57 -3.50
CA PHE A 140 4.71 -11.28 -4.01
C PHE A 140 5.81 -10.23 -3.95
N THR A 141 5.66 -9.17 -4.73
CA THR A 141 6.46 -7.95 -4.57
C THR A 141 5.65 -6.85 -3.87
N LEU A 142 6.24 -6.23 -2.86
CA LEU A 142 5.68 -5.12 -2.11
C LEU A 142 6.21 -3.79 -2.66
N SER A 143 5.28 -2.92 -3.01
CA SER A 143 5.58 -1.56 -3.42
C SER A 143 4.83 -0.59 -2.51
N THR A 144 5.53 0.44 -2.06
CA THR A 144 5.01 1.53 -1.21
C THR A 144 5.51 2.86 -1.77
N GLY A 145 5.07 3.98 -1.20
CA GLY A 145 5.59 5.29 -1.60
C GLY A 145 7.10 5.50 -1.39
N ARG A 146 7.79 4.62 -0.63
CA ARG A 146 9.22 4.78 -0.27
C ARG A 146 10.11 3.62 -0.71
N ALA A 147 9.53 2.47 -0.98
CA ALA A 147 10.25 1.25 -1.34
C ALA A 147 9.48 0.55 -2.46
N TRP A 148 10.18 0.14 -3.50
CA TRP A 148 9.58 -0.43 -4.70
C TRP A 148 10.14 -1.84 -4.95
N GLY A 149 9.26 -2.79 -5.24
CA GLY A 149 9.67 -4.12 -5.68
C GLY A 149 10.29 -5.00 -4.60
N VAL A 150 10.07 -4.72 -3.32
CA VAL A 150 10.61 -5.53 -2.22
C VAL A 150 10.04 -6.94 -2.32
N GLN A 151 10.90 -7.94 -2.42
CA GLN A 151 10.47 -9.32 -2.67
C GLN A 151 10.12 -10.05 -1.37
N PHE A 152 9.04 -10.81 -1.45
CA PHE A 152 8.56 -11.70 -0.41
C PHE A 152 8.30 -13.08 -1.00
N GLU A 153 8.93 -14.09 -0.42
CA GLU A 153 8.78 -15.49 -0.79
C GLU A 153 7.91 -16.20 0.22
N ARG A 154 7.07 -17.13 -0.24
CA ARG A 154 6.24 -17.92 0.68
C ARG A 154 7.14 -18.74 1.60
N ALA A 155 7.01 -18.52 2.90
CA ALA A 155 7.78 -19.25 3.89
C ALA A 155 7.38 -20.73 3.82
N SER A 156 8.29 -21.55 3.30
CA SER A 156 8.15 -23.00 3.37
C SER A 156 8.29 -23.38 4.83
N ARG A 157 7.31 -24.13 5.36
CA ARG A 157 7.31 -24.62 6.74
C ARG A 157 8.52 -25.54 6.94
N ASN A 158 9.65 -24.98 7.34
CA ASN A 158 10.80 -25.67 7.89
C ASN A 158 11.40 -24.76 8.97
N ILE A 159 10.79 -24.84 10.15
CA ILE A 159 11.45 -24.59 11.44
C ILE A 159 11.48 -25.96 12.13
#